data_AF-A0A413RCU8-F1
#
_entry.id   AF-A0A413RCU8-F1
#
_cell.length_a   1.000
_cell.length_b   1.000
_cell.length_c   1.000
_cell.angle_alpha   90.00
_cell.angle_beta   90.00
_cell.angle_gamma   90.00
#
_symmetry.space_group_name_H-M   'P 1'
#
loop_
_entity.id
_entity.type
_entity.pdbx_description
1 polymer ?
#
loop_
_entity_poly.entity_id
_entity_poly.type
_entity_poly.pdbx_seq_one_letter_code
_entity_poly.pdbx_strand_id
1 'polypeptide(L)'
;MRLIDADELILHLNDFMLQQSPIDIQDIESIHVSAVIQDCINAVEEQPTAYDVDKVVEQLGKKQNNKGFGGTIQEIFYDLGLENAIEIVKGGGIDGNTNT
;
A
#
# COMPACT_ATOMS: atom_id res chain seq x y z
N MET A 1 -1.66 -0.48 3.45
CA MET A 1 -1.03 -0.03 2.20
C MET A 1 0.26 -0.81 1.94
N ARG A 2 0.50 -1.25 0.71
CA ARG A 2 1.69 -2.02 0.31
C ARG A 2 2.77 -1.04 -0.22
N LEU A 3 4.04 -1.44 -0.19
CA LEU A 3 5.15 -0.63 -0.77
C LEU A 3 5.04 -0.51 -2.29
N ILE A 4 4.38 -1.50 -2.90
CA ILE A 4 4.04 -1.53 -4.31
C ILE A 4 2.58 -1.14 -4.47
N ASP A 5 2.27 -0.51 -5.60
CA ASP A 5 0.91 -0.47 -6.08
C ASP A 5 0.54 -1.87 -6.59
N ALA A 6 -0.17 -2.60 -5.74
CA ALA A 6 -0.51 -3.98 -6.03
C ALA A 6 -1.66 -4.08 -7.03
N ASP A 7 -2.52 -3.07 -7.12
CA ASP A 7 -3.61 -3.06 -8.08
C ASP A 7 -3.03 -2.89 -9.49
N GLU A 8 -2.06 -1.99 -9.64
CA GLU A 8 -1.29 -1.82 -10.88
C GLU A 8 -0.48 -3.09 -11.25
N LEU A 9 0.12 -3.78 -10.27
CA LEU A 9 0.81 -5.04 -10.53
C LEU A 9 -0.16 -6.14 -11.00
N ILE A 10 -1.32 -6.27 -10.35
CA ILE A 10 -2.35 -7.25 -10.73
C ILE A 10 -2.89 -6.96 -12.13
N LEU A 11 -3.08 -5.68 -12.50
CA LEU A 11 -3.45 -5.28 -13.85
C LEU A 11 -2.42 -5.77 -14.89
N HIS A 12 -1.13 -5.52 -14.66
CA HIS A 12 -0.08 -5.99 -15.56
C HIS A 12 -0.02 -7.52 -15.68
N LEU A 13 -0.25 -8.25 -14.58
CA LEU A 13 -0.29 -9.71 -14.59
C LEU A 13 -1.49 -10.24 -15.41
N ASN A 14 -2.66 -9.61 -15.27
CA ASN A 14 -3.84 -9.95 -16.06
C ASN A 14 -3.66 -9.65 -17.56
N ASP A 15 -3.07 -8.50 -17.90
CA ASP A 15 -2.76 -8.15 -19.29
C ASP A 15 -1.79 -9.16 -19.91
N PHE A 16 -0.78 -9.60 -19.15
CA PHE A 16 0.15 -10.63 -19.59
C PHE A 16 -0.55 -11.98 -19.82
N MET A 17 -1.49 -12.37 -18.96
CA MET A 17 -2.30 -13.58 -19.13
C MET A 17 -3.14 -13.53 -20.41
N LEU A 18 -3.73 -12.38 -20.74
CA LEU A 18 -4.51 -12.18 -21.96
C LEU A 18 -3.64 -12.22 -23.23
N GLN A 19 -2.43 -11.67 -23.18
CA GLN A 19 -1.47 -11.71 -24.31
C GLN A 19 -0.92 -13.11 -24.58
N GLN A 20 -0.76 -13.92 -23.53
CA GLN A 20 -0.27 -15.30 -23.62
C GLN A 20 -1.34 -16.30 -24.07
N SER A 21 -2.62 -15.93 -24.03
CA SER A 21 -3.71 -16.77 -24.53
C SER A 21 -3.73 -16.70 -26.06
N PRO A 22 -3.28 -17.74 -26.80
CA PRO A 22 -3.51 -17.78 -28.23
C PRO A 22 -5.02 -17.88 -28.40
N ILE A 23 -5.60 -17.03 -29.24
CA ILE A 23 -7.05 -16.89 -29.48
C ILE A 23 -7.75 -18.22 -29.85
N ASP A 24 -7.04 -19.34 -30.02
CA ASP A 24 -7.65 -20.64 -30.37
C ASP A 24 -6.87 -21.91 -29.94
N ILE A 25 -5.96 -21.86 -28.95
CA ILE A 25 -5.21 -23.08 -28.55
C ILE A 25 -5.22 -23.25 -27.03
N GLN A 26 -6.06 -24.17 -26.54
CA GLN A 26 -5.94 -24.74 -25.19
C GLN A 26 -4.84 -25.82 -25.17
N ASP A 27 -3.62 -25.46 -25.52
CA ASP A 27 -2.47 -26.32 -25.34
C ASP A 27 -2.05 -26.36 -23.85
N ILE A 28 -1.48 -27.48 -23.42
CA ILE A 28 -1.11 -27.74 -22.02
C ILE A 28 -0.18 -26.64 -21.48
N GLU A 29 0.63 -26.02 -22.34
CA GLU A 29 1.56 -24.95 -21.99
C GLU A 29 0.85 -23.65 -21.62
N SER A 30 -0.20 -23.22 -22.36
CA SER A 30 -0.99 -22.03 -22.01
C SER A 30 -1.80 -22.20 -20.72
N ILE A 31 -2.31 -23.42 -20.46
CA ILE A 31 -2.95 -23.77 -19.18
C ILE A 31 -1.95 -23.65 -18.02
N HIS A 32 -0.69 -24.04 -18.22
CA HIS A 32 0.33 -23.96 -17.18
C HIS A 32 0.72 -22.51 -16.88
N VAL A 33 0.85 -21.66 -17.90
CA VAL A 33 1.17 -20.23 -17.74
C VAL A 33 0.05 -19.49 -17.00
N SER A 34 -1.21 -19.72 -17.34
CA SER A 34 -2.35 -19.08 -16.66
C SER A 34 -2.44 -19.47 -15.19
N ALA A 35 -2.21 -20.74 -14.85
CA ALA A 35 -2.17 -21.20 -13.46
C ALA A 35 -1.07 -20.51 -12.66
N VAL A 36 0.15 -20.40 -13.22
CA VAL A 36 1.27 -19.72 -12.56
C VAL A 36 1.01 -18.23 -12.35
N ILE A 37 0.36 -17.55 -13.30
CA ILE A 37 0.00 -16.13 -13.15
C ILE A 37 -1.05 -15.97 -12.05
N GLN A 38 -2.05 -16.86 -12.00
CA GLN A 38 -3.05 -16.83 -10.94
C GLN A 38 -2.43 -17.04 -9.56
N ASP A 39 -1.48 -17.97 -9.42
CA ASP A 39 -0.74 -18.16 -8.18
C ASP A 39 0.06 -16.89 -7.79
N CYS A 40 0.64 -16.19 -8.76
CA CYS A 40 1.30 -14.90 -8.51
C CYS A 40 0.33 -13.84 -7.99
N ILE A 41 -0.86 -13.72 -8.59
CA ILE A 41 -1.90 -12.77 -8.15
C ILE A 41 -2.32 -13.08 -6.71
N ASN A 42 -2.61 -14.35 -6.41
CA ASN A 42 -2.96 -14.78 -5.06
C ASN A 42 -1.86 -14.44 -4.05
N ALA A 43 -0.59 -14.69 -4.41
CA ALA A 43 0.54 -14.34 -3.57
C ALA A 43 0.63 -12.83 -3.31
N VAL A 44 0.33 -11.98 -4.30
CA VAL A 44 0.28 -10.51 -4.15
C VAL A 44 -0.84 -10.08 -3.22
N GLU A 45 -2.04 -10.65 -3.36
CA GLU A 45 -3.20 -10.37 -2.51
C GLU A 45 -2.99 -10.79 -1.04
N GLU A 46 -2.31 -11.92 -0.82
CA GLU A 46 -1.99 -12.42 0.51
C GLU A 46 -0.83 -11.68 1.18
N GLN A 47 -0.04 -10.87 0.45
CA GLN A 47 1.05 -10.13 1.05
C GLN A 47 0.53 -9.13 2.09
N PRO A 48 1.06 -9.17 3.32
CA PRO A 48 0.71 -8.18 4.32
C PRO A 48 1.21 -6.80 3.89
N THR A 49 0.67 -5.75 4.52
CA THR A 49 1.21 -4.41 4.37
C THR A 49 2.65 -4.38 4.87
N ALA A 50 3.53 -3.63 4.18
CA ALA A 50 4.96 -3.62 4.48
C ALA A 50 5.29 -3.16 5.90
N TYR A 51 4.39 -2.38 6.49
CA TYR A 51 4.41 -1.99 7.89
C TYR A 51 3.02 -2.14 8.49
N ASP A 52 2.99 -2.28 9.81
CA ASP A 52 1.78 -2.30 10.62
C ASP A 52 1.35 -0.85 10.87
N VAL A 53 0.30 -0.42 10.17
CA VAL A 53 -0.23 0.95 10.21
C VAL A 53 -0.60 1.34 11.63
N ASP A 54 -1.23 0.43 12.38
CA ASP A 54 -1.67 0.69 13.76
C ASP A 54 -0.47 0.89 14.68
N LYS A 55 0.59 0.07 14.54
CA LYS A 55 1.83 0.27 15.29
C LYS A 55 2.51 1.60 14.98
N VAL A 56 2.48 2.06 13.72
CA VAL A 56 3.05 3.37 13.35
C VAL A 56 2.24 4.50 13.98
N VAL A 57 0.91 4.45 13.89
CA VAL A 57 0.01 5.42 14.52
C VAL A 57 0.22 5.46 16.04
N GLU A 58 0.33 4.30 16.69
CA GLU A 58 0.62 4.20 18.13
C GLU A 58 1.96 4.86 18.49
N GLN A 59 3.01 4.62 17.72
CA GLN A 59 4.32 5.23 17.95
C GLN A 59 4.29 6.76 17.78
N LEU A 60 3.55 7.27 16.79
CA LEU A 60 3.38 8.71 16.58
C LEU A 60 2.58 9.33 17.74
N GLY A 61 1.50 8.70 18.19
CA GLY A 61 0.73 9.17 19.35
C GLY A 61 1.55 9.17 20.65
N LYS A 62 2.43 8.18 20.87
CA LYS A 62 3.38 8.18 21.99
C LYS A 62 4.36 9.35 21.94
N LYS A 63 4.82 9.74 20.74
CA LYS A 63 5.68 10.92 20.57
C LYS A 63 4.94 12.22 20.91
N GLN A 64 3.66 12.32 20.53
CA GLN A 64 2.82 13.49 20.84
C GLN A 64 2.67 13.67 22.36
N ASN A 65 2.47 12.57 23.09
CA ASN A 65 2.28 12.60 24.55
C ASN A 65 3.58 12.75 25.36
N ASN A 66 4.75 12.48 24.76
CA ASN A 66 6.05 12.52 25.43
C ASN A 66 6.92 13.71 24.98
N LYS A 67 6.29 14.86 24.78
CA LYS A 67 6.96 16.11 24.48
C LYS A 67 7.63 16.66 25.76
N GLY A 68 8.93 16.91 25.70
CA GLY A 68 9.71 17.50 26.80
C GLY A 68 9.48 19.01 26.99
N PHE A 69 8.41 19.55 26.40
CA PHE A 69 8.06 20.97 26.38
C PHE A 69 6.54 21.13 26.28
N GLY A 70 5.98 22.20 26.87
CA GLY A 70 4.54 22.48 26.86
C GLY A 70 4.21 23.95 27.18
N GLY A 71 2.99 24.38 26.87
CA GLY A 71 2.49 25.75 26.97
C GLY A 71 3.03 26.72 25.92
N THR A 72 3.61 26.22 24.82
CA THR A 72 4.32 27.06 23.84
C THR A 72 3.71 26.98 22.44
N ILE A 73 3.99 27.98 21.60
CA ILE A 73 3.67 27.92 20.16
C ILE A 73 4.35 26.71 19.48
N GLN A 74 5.54 26.33 19.95
CA GLN A 74 6.26 25.16 19.44
C GLN A 74 5.51 23.85 19.70
N GLU A 75 4.86 23.73 20.87
CA GLU A 75 3.99 22.58 21.18
C GLU A 75 2.83 22.49 20.20
N ILE A 76 2.15 23.60 19.92
CA ILE A 76 1.00 23.63 19.00
C ILE A 76 1.41 23.11 17.61
N PHE A 77 2.52 23.61 17.07
CA PHE A 77 3.01 23.15 15.77
C PHE A 77 3.50 21.70 15.78
N TYR A 78 4.08 21.25 16.90
CA TYR A 78 4.52 19.87 17.06
C TYR A 78 3.33 18.90 17.05
N ASP A 79 2.28 19.22 17.80
CA ASP A 79 1.06 18.40 17.87
C ASP A 79 0.35 18.34 16.52
N LEU A 80 0.14 19.49 15.87
CA LEU A 80 -0.44 19.57 14.52
C LEU A 80 0.37 18.76 13.50
N GLY A 81 1.70 18.82 13.57
CA GLY A 81 2.58 18.05 12.70
C GLY A 81 2.42 16.54 12.89
N LEU A 82 2.25 16.06 14.12
CA LEU A 82 2.03 14.65 14.41
C LEU A 82 0.62 14.19 14.04
N GLU A 83 -0.40 15.02 14.25
CA GLU A 83 -1.77 14.75 13.80
C GLU A 83 -1.82 14.57 12.29
N ASN A 84 -1.24 15.51 11.54
CA ASN A 84 -1.11 15.40 10.07
C ASN A 84 -0.35 14.15 9.66
N ALA A 85 0.75 13.81 10.34
CA ALA A 85 1.51 12.59 10.04
C ALA A 85 0.67 11.32 10.27
N ILE A 86 -0.13 11.28 11.33
CA ILE A 86 -1.05 10.17 11.62
C ILE A 86 -2.12 10.05 10.51
N GLU A 87 -2.69 11.17 10.08
CA GLU A 87 -3.66 11.19 8.98
C GLU A 87 -3.05 10.69 7.67
N ILE A 88 -1.85 11.15 7.32
CA ILE A 88 -1.10 10.69 6.14
C ILE A 88 -0.86 9.18 6.22
N VAL A 89 -0.46 8.64 7.37
CA VAL A 89 -0.22 7.19 7.53
C VAL A 89 -1.52 6.39 7.38
N LYS A 90 -2.65 6.88 7.92
CA LYS A 90 -3.96 6.22 7.80
C LYS A 90 -4.51 6.27 6.37
N GLY A 91 -4.43 7.43 5.73
CA GLY A 91 -4.84 7.65 4.33
C GLY A 91 -3.81 7.14 3.32
N GLY A 92 -2.66 6.68 3.80
CA GLY A 92 -1.63 6.14 2.96
C GLY A 92 -0.93 7.17 2.04
N GLY A 93 -1.06 8.46 2.33
CA GLY A 93 -0.46 9.51 1.52
C GLY A 93 -1.00 9.61 0.07
N ILE A 94 -2.09 8.90 -0.26
CA ILE A 94 -2.73 8.94 -1.58
C ILE A 94 -3.50 10.26 -1.76
N ASP A 95 -4.07 10.78 -0.67
CA ASP A 95 -4.88 12.00 -0.64
C ASP A 95 -4.09 13.29 -0.97
N GLY A 96 -2.76 13.23 -1.02
CA GLY A 96 -1.88 14.35 -1.35
C GLY A 96 -1.57 14.51 -2.86
N ASN A 97 -1.96 13.54 -3.70
CA ASN A 97 -1.73 13.60 -5.15
C ASN A 97 -3.01 13.95 -5.92
N THR A 98 -3.68 15.05 -5.56
CA THR A 98 -4.67 15.69 -6.43
C THR A 98 -3.97 16.65 -7.39
N ASN A 99 -3.10 16.11 -8.27
CA ASN A 99 -2.75 16.83 -9.50
C ASN A 99 -3.79 16.49 -10.57
N THR A 100 -4.90 17.24 -10.55
CA THR A 100 -5.68 17.55 -11.76
C THR A 100 -4.87 18.38 -12.74
#